data_AF-A0A4R5WNU7-F1
#
_entry.id   AF-A0A4R5WNU7-F1
#
_cell.length_a   1.000
_cell.length_b   1.000
_cell.length_c   1.000
_cell.angle_alpha   90.00
_cell.angle_beta   90.00
_cell.angle_gamma   90.00
#
_symmetry.space_group_name_H-M   'P 1'
#
loop_
_entity.id
_entity.type
_entity.pdbx_description
1 polymer ?
#
loop_
_entity_poly.entity_id
_entity_poly.type
_entity_poly.pdbx_seq_one_letter_code
_entity_poly.pdbx_strand_id
1 'polypeptide(L)'
;MRRTVAAFFAAMAAAVALAGAASAIPDQGTPEFDQYLQGLERNGYNLNPDTAWRVAHQACIGGIPGYINLELAAQGVIGPGAQQRVMDVARKYACPVQ
;
A
#
# COMPACT_ATOMS: atom_id res chain seq x y z
N MET A 1 -16.04 -22.51 -32.77
CA MET A 1 -15.85 -21.09 -32.45
C MET A 1 -16.75 -20.60 -31.33
N ARG A 2 -18.08 -20.74 -31.41
CA ARG A 2 -19.02 -20.17 -30.41
C ARG A 2 -18.80 -20.66 -28.97
N ARG A 3 -18.48 -21.95 -28.78
CA ARG A 3 -18.13 -22.53 -27.46
C ARG A 3 -16.79 -22.04 -26.91
N THR A 4 -15.82 -21.85 -27.80
CA THR A 4 -14.47 -21.36 -27.45
C THR A 4 -14.50 -19.91 -26.99
N VAL A 5 -15.28 -19.08 -27.68
CA VAL A 5 -15.52 -17.68 -27.30
C VAL A 5 -16.23 -17.58 -25.95
N ALA A 6 -17.25 -18.41 -25.71
CA ALA A 6 -17.94 -18.45 -24.42
C ALA A 6 -17.02 -18.85 -23.26
N ALA A 7 -16.14 -19.84 -23.46
CA ALA A 7 -15.17 -20.24 -22.45
C ALA A 7 -14.15 -19.14 -22.13
N PHE A 8 -13.73 -18.37 -23.14
CA PHE A 8 -12.81 -17.24 -22.96
C PHE A 8 -13.44 -16.11 -22.13
N PHE A 9 -14.69 -15.73 -22.43
CA PHE A 9 -15.40 -14.72 -21.65
C PHE A 9 -15.70 -15.17 -20.22
N ALA A 10 -16.03 -16.45 -20.02
CA ALA A 10 -16.19 -17.02 -18.69
C ALA A 10 -14.88 -16.97 -17.88
N ALA A 11 -13.75 -17.30 -18.51
CA ALA A 11 -12.44 -17.21 -17.87
C ALA A 11 -12.05 -15.76 -17.54
N MET A 12 -12.33 -14.80 -18.43
CA MET A 12 -12.12 -13.38 -18.13
C MET A 12 -13.00 -12.87 -16.99
N ALA A 13 -14.28 -13.23 -16.97
CA ALA A 13 -15.18 -12.84 -15.89
C ALA A 13 -14.73 -13.42 -14.54
N ALA A 14 -14.27 -14.67 -14.51
CA ALA A 14 -13.71 -15.29 -13.32
C ALA A 14 -12.41 -14.59 -12.86
N ALA A 15 -11.53 -14.22 -13.79
CA ALA A 15 -10.30 -13.49 -13.48
C ALA A 15 -10.59 -12.09 -12.90
N VAL A 16 -11.54 -11.35 -13.47
CA VAL A 16 -11.95 -10.03 -12.94
C VAL A 16 -12.62 -10.16 -11.58
N ALA A 17 -13.44 -11.20 -11.38
CA ALA A 17 -14.07 -11.48 -10.09
C ALA A 17 -13.04 -11.84 -8.99
N LEU A 18 -11.98 -12.59 -9.34
CA LEU A 18 -10.88 -12.88 -8.41
C LEU A 18 -9.98 -11.66 -8.17
N ALA A 19 -9.82 -10.76 -9.14
CA ALA A 19 -9.00 -9.57 -9.00
C ALA A 19 -9.58 -8.56 -8.00
N GLY A 20 -10.91 -8.49 -7.83
CA GLY A 20 -11.54 -7.68 -6.79
C GLY A 20 -11.20 -8.13 -5.35
N ALA A 21 -10.70 -9.35 -5.18
CA ALA A 21 -10.16 -9.85 -3.91
C ALA A 21 -8.65 -9.60 -3.76
N ALA A 22 -7.98 -9.01 -4.76
CA ALA A 22 -6.65 -8.43 -4.58
C ALA A 22 -6.81 -7.11 -3.83
N SER A 23 -6.96 -7.23 -2.52
CA SER A 23 -7.02 -6.14 -1.57
C SER A 23 -5.87 -5.17 -1.81
N ALA A 24 -6.14 -4.07 -2.51
CA ALA A 24 -5.12 -3.19 -3.05
C ALA A 24 -4.60 -2.23 -1.97
N ILE A 25 -3.33 -1.85 -2.09
CA ILE A 25 -2.78 -0.71 -1.34
C ILE A 25 -3.61 0.52 -1.71
N PRO A 26 -4.00 1.37 -0.74
CA PRO A 26 -4.78 2.57 -1.03
C PRO A 26 -4.08 3.46 -2.07
N ASP A 27 -4.82 3.81 -3.14
CA ASP A 27 -4.35 4.71 -4.18
C ASP A 27 -4.43 6.17 -3.72
N GLN A 28 -3.49 7.01 -4.16
CA GLN A 28 -3.50 8.42 -3.82
C GLN A 28 -4.80 9.11 -4.27
N GLY A 29 -5.37 9.95 -3.42
CA GLY A 29 -6.63 10.66 -3.68
C GLY A 29 -7.89 9.85 -3.38
N THR A 30 -7.76 8.64 -2.83
CA THR A 30 -8.88 7.84 -2.33
C THR A 30 -9.14 8.11 -0.84
N PRO A 31 -10.40 7.98 -0.36
CA PRO A 31 -10.71 8.10 1.07
C PRO A 31 -9.95 7.09 1.95
N GLU A 32 -9.63 5.92 1.42
CA GLU A 32 -8.82 4.90 2.08
C GLU A 32 -7.39 5.40 2.30
N PHE A 33 -6.83 6.09 1.31
CA PHE A 33 -5.51 6.70 1.42
C PHE A 33 -5.51 7.86 2.42
N ASP A 34 -6.57 8.66 2.48
CA ASP A 34 -6.72 9.71 3.50
C ASP A 34 -6.79 9.13 4.92
N GLN A 35 -7.48 8.00 5.11
CA GLN A 35 -7.51 7.29 6.39
C GLN A 35 -6.13 6.77 6.78
N TYR A 36 -5.37 6.26 5.80
CA TYR A 36 -3.98 5.86 6.02
C TYR A 36 -3.10 7.05 6.44
N LEU A 37 -3.21 8.21 5.76
CA LEU A 37 -2.48 9.42 6.15
C LEU A 37 -2.83 9.87 7.57
N GLN A 38 -4.12 9.83 7.94
CA GLN A 38 -4.53 10.11 9.32
C GLN A 38 -3.96 9.07 10.30
N GLY A 39 -3.86 7.81 9.90
CA GLY A 39 -3.21 6.75 10.68
C GLY A 39 -1.74 7.07 10.95
N LEU A 40 -0.99 7.52 9.93
CA LEU A 40 0.39 7.97 10.08
C LEU A 40 0.51 9.17 11.02
N GLU A 41 -0.30 10.20 10.80
CA GLU A 41 -0.29 11.44 11.61
C GLU A 41 -0.59 11.15 13.09
N ARG A 42 -1.59 10.29 13.38
CA ARG A 42 -1.90 9.85 14.75
C ARG A 42 -0.76 9.12 15.45
N ASN A 43 0.16 8.53 14.67
CA ASN A 43 1.35 7.87 15.17
C ASN A 43 2.61 8.79 15.11
N GLY A 44 2.42 10.08 14.84
CA GLY A 44 3.48 11.09 14.82
C GLY A 44 4.26 11.17 13.51
N TYR A 45 3.74 10.59 12.42
CA TYR A 45 4.39 10.60 11.11
C TYR A 45 3.68 11.56 10.15
N ASN A 46 4.26 12.77 10.00
CA ASN A 46 3.77 13.79 9.08
C ASN A 46 4.46 13.66 7.72
N LEU A 47 4.18 12.57 7.03
CA LEU A 47 4.76 12.31 5.71
C LEU A 47 3.95 13.01 4.62
N ASN A 48 4.63 13.49 3.58
CA ASN A 48 3.94 13.91 2.37
C ASN A 48 3.26 12.68 1.69
N PRO A 49 2.22 12.91 0.87
CA PRO A 49 1.48 11.83 0.20
C PRO A 49 2.34 10.88 -0.64
N ASP A 50 3.37 11.38 -1.32
CA ASP A 50 4.24 10.55 -2.18
C ASP A 50 5.12 9.61 -1.36
N THR A 51 5.67 10.11 -0.26
CA THR A 51 6.43 9.30 0.69
C THR A 51 5.53 8.28 1.36
N ALA A 52 4.37 8.70 1.85
CA ALA A 52 3.41 7.81 2.48
C ALA A 52 3.00 6.68 1.53
N TRP A 53 2.72 6.98 0.27
CA TRP A 53 2.38 5.97 -0.74
C TRP A 53 3.51 4.96 -0.96
N ARG A 54 4.77 5.40 -1.04
CA ARG A 54 5.91 4.48 -1.17
C ARG A 54 6.17 3.65 0.08
N VAL A 55 5.96 4.23 1.27
CA VAL A 55 6.03 3.49 2.53
C VAL A 55 4.98 2.38 2.54
N ALA A 56 3.75 2.67 2.12
CA ALA A 56 2.71 1.67 2.01
C ALA A 56 3.10 0.54 1.03
N HIS A 57 3.61 0.90 -0.15
CA HIS A 57 4.12 -0.07 -1.13
C HIS A 57 5.21 -0.97 -0.56
N GLN A 58 6.20 -0.37 0.09
CA GLN A 58 7.29 -1.13 0.70
C GLN A 58 6.82 -1.99 1.88
N ALA A 59 5.85 -1.51 2.68
CA ALA A 59 5.34 -2.23 3.83
C ALA A 59 4.44 -3.43 3.43
N CYS A 60 3.69 -3.33 2.33
CA CYS A 60 2.67 -4.31 1.94
C CYS A 60 3.13 -5.30 0.89
N ILE A 61 3.81 -4.84 -0.16
CA ILE A 61 4.30 -5.70 -1.25
C ILE A 61 5.74 -6.15 -0.97
N GLY A 62 6.45 -5.39 -0.14
CA GLY A 62 7.89 -5.48 -0.03
C GLY A 62 8.58 -4.60 -1.07
N GLY A 63 9.88 -4.44 -0.92
CA GLY A 63 10.69 -3.59 -1.78
C GLY A 63 12.14 -3.67 -1.33
N ILE A 64 13.02 -2.91 -1.99
CA ILE A 64 14.44 -2.87 -1.61
C ILE A 64 14.55 -2.15 -0.26
N PRO A 65 14.99 -2.85 0.81
CA PRO A 65 15.18 -2.21 2.10
C PRO A 65 16.16 -1.05 1.96
N GLY A 66 15.78 0.11 2.47
CA GLY A 66 16.63 1.28 2.48
C GLY A 66 16.42 2.30 1.37
N TYR A 67 15.67 1.95 0.32
CA TYR A 67 15.48 2.83 -0.84
C TYR A 67 14.84 4.18 -0.49
N ILE A 68 13.97 4.20 0.53
CA ILE A 68 13.25 5.41 0.95
C ILE A 68 13.83 6.05 2.23
N ASN A 69 14.95 5.53 2.75
CA ASN A 69 15.45 5.91 4.07
C ASN A 69 15.87 7.38 4.17
N LEU A 70 16.51 7.91 3.13
CA LEU A 70 16.93 9.31 3.10
C LEU A 70 15.73 10.25 3.11
N GLU A 71 14.68 9.89 2.38
CA GLU A 71 13.45 10.68 2.32
C GLU A 71 12.62 10.60 3.60
N LEU A 72 12.58 9.42 4.22
CA LEU A 72 12.02 9.21 5.54
C LEU A 72 12.75 10.04 6.60
N ALA A 73 14.09 10.01 6.58
CA ALA A 73 14.90 10.83 7.49
C ALA A 73 14.67 12.33 7.27
N ALA A 74 14.57 12.77 6.01
CA ALA A 74 14.26 14.16 5.68
C ALA A 74 12.90 14.64 6.23
N GLN A 75 11.98 13.71 6.51
CA GLN A 75 10.66 13.98 7.09
C GLN A 75 10.55 13.60 8.57
N GLY A 76 11.70 13.49 9.25
CA GLY A 76 11.74 13.30 10.70
C GLY A 76 11.60 11.86 11.17
N VAL A 77 11.57 10.87 10.27
CA VAL A 77 11.64 9.44 10.65
C VAL A 77 13.10 9.07 10.93
N ILE A 78 13.58 9.53 12.08
CA ILE A 78 14.98 9.42 12.50
C ILE A 78 15.06 8.65 13.83
N GLY A 79 16.13 7.89 13.99
CA GLY A 79 16.48 7.21 15.23
C GLY A 79 16.36 5.68 15.16
N PRO A 80 16.83 4.98 16.21
CA PRO A 80 16.86 3.52 16.22
C PRO A 80 15.47 2.91 16.00
N GLY A 81 15.35 2.07 14.98
CA GLY A 81 14.10 1.38 14.62
C GLY A 81 12.97 2.29 14.12
N ALA A 82 13.21 3.59 13.87
CA ALA A 82 12.17 4.51 13.40
C ALA A 82 11.55 4.08 12.07
N GLN A 83 12.39 3.57 11.17
CA GLN A 83 11.95 3.00 9.89
C GLN A 83 11.08 1.77 10.08
N GLN A 84 11.45 0.87 10.99
CA GLN A 84 10.64 -0.31 11.27
C GLN A 84 9.26 0.10 11.82
N ARG A 85 9.22 1.05 12.74
CA ARG A 85 7.97 1.55 13.33
C ARG A 85 7.05 2.22 12.31
N VAL A 86 7.58 3.06 11.41
CA VAL A 86 6.73 3.66 10.35
C VAL A 86 6.20 2.59 9.40
N MET A 87 7.01 1.56 9.10
CA MET A 87 6.58 0.42 8.29
C MET A 87 5.51 -0.43 9.00
N ASP A 88 5.58 -0.58 10.33
CA ASP A 88 4.57 -1.29 11.11
C ASP A 88 3.23 -0.52 11.13
N VAL A 89 3.28 0.82 11.25
CA VAL A 89 2.10 1.67 11.12
C VAL A 89 1.51 1.56 9.71
N ALA A 90 2.34 1.69 8.67
CA ALA A 90 1.87 1.50 7.30
C ALA A 90 1.26 0.11 7.07
N ARG A 91 1.85 -0.93 7.68
CA ARG A 91 1.27 -2.28 7.65
C ARG A 91 -0.13 -2.36 8.25
N LYS A 92 -0.35 -1.64 9.34
CA LYS A 92 -1.64 -1.62 10.03
C LYS A 92 -2.74 -0.88 9.27
N TYR A 93 -2.39 0.22 8.59
CA TYR A 93 -3.38 1.14 8.02
C TYR A 93 -3.49 1.11 6.50
N ALA A 94 -2.45 0.64 5.79
CA ALA A 94 -2.42 0.61 4.33
C ALA A 94 -2.37 -0.80 3.75
N CYS A 95 -1.90 -1.80 4.50
CA CYS A 95 -1.89 -3.16 3.96
C CYS A 95 -3.24 -3.81 4.11
N PRO A 96 -3.65 -4.57 3.10
CA PRO A 96 -4.83 -5.40 3.24
C PRO A 96 -4.64 -6.38 4.40
N VAL A 97 -5.71 -6.59 5.17
CA VAL A 97 -5.73 -7.61 6.21
C VAL A 97 -5.50 -8.95 5.51
N GLN A 98 -4.38 -9.62 5.84
CA GLN A 98 -4.11 -10.99 5.38
C GLN A 98 -4.98 -11.99 6.13
#